data_AF-A0A5E6S1K9-F1
#
_entry.id   AF-A0A5E6S1K9-F1
#
_cell.length_a   1.000
_cell.length_b   1.000
_cell.length_c   1.000
_cell.angle_alpha   90.00
_cell.angle_beta   90.00
_cell.angle_gamma   90.00
#
_symmetry.space_group_name_H-M   'P 1'
#
loop_
_entity.id
_entity.type
_entity.pdbx_description
1 polymer ?
#
loop_
_entity_poly.entity_id
_entity_poly.type
_entity_poly.pdbx_seq_one_letter_code
_entity_poly.pdbx_strand_id
1 'polypeptide(L)' 'MTLKAGDSLFIPEGVAHVAKNVGADKGSELATYIVKKGEPLLILKP' A
#
# COMPACT_ATOMS: atom_id res chain seq x y z
N MET A 1 -12.65 1.24 -4.68
CA MET A 1 -12.99 2.39 -3.81
C MET A 1 -12.25 3.63 -4.31
N THR A 2 -12.69 4.83 -3.91
CA THR A 2 -11.99 6.10 -4.22
C THR A 2 -11.74 6.83 -2.90
N LEU A 3 -10.47 7.15 -2.63
CA LEU A 3 -10.04 7.82 -1.41
C LEU A 3 -9.96 9.33 -1.61
N LYS A 4 -10.10 10.07 -0.50
CA LYS A 4 -9.85 11.51 -0.42
C LYS A 4 -8.57 11.77 0.38
N ALA A 5 -8.04 12.98 0.27
CA ALA A 5 -6.89 13.39 1.07
C ALA A 5 -7.23 13.29 2.57
N GLY A 6 -6.37 12.59 3.32
CA GLY A 6 -6.58 12.32 4.76
C GLY A 6 -7.24 10.98 5.06
N ASP A 7 -7.83 10.30 4.06
CA ASP A 7 -8.34 8.94 4.26
C ASP A 7 -7.18 7.94 4.41
N SER A 8 -7.42 6.90 5.21
CA SER A 8 -6.52 5.75 5.32
C SER A 8 -7.23 4.48 4.88
N LEU A 9 -6.44 3.51 4.42
CA LEU A 9 -6.93 2.16 4.14
C LEU A 9 -5.91 1.14 4.61
N PHE A 10 -6.39 -0.05 4.95
CA PHE A 10 -5.54 -1.18 5.29
C PHE A 10 -5.67 -2.26 4.21
N ILE A 11 -4.54 -2.72 3.71
CA ILE A 11 -4.47 -3.82 2.74
C ILE A 11 -3.91 -5.05 3.47
N PRO A 12 -4.69 -6.14 3.59
CA PRO A 12 -4.21 -7.36 4.22
C PRO A 12 -3.07 -8.01 3.42
N GLU A 13 -2.25 -8.79 4.13
CA GLU A 13 -1.19 -9.59 3.50
C GLU A 13 -1.74 -10.51 2.40
N GLY A 14 -1.04 -10.58 1.26
CA GLY A 14 -1.42 -11.43 0.13
C GLY A 14 -2.58 -10.91 -0.73
N VAL A 15 -3.16 -9.75 -0.42
CA VAL A 15 -4.27 -9.17 -1.20
C VAL A 15 -3.74 -8.32 -2.35
N ALA A 16 -4.01 -8.74 -3.58
CA ALA A 16 -3.71 -7.97 -4.77
C ALA A 16 -4.52 -6.65 -4.79
N HIS A 17 -3.86 -5.56 -5.14
CA HIS A 17 -4.47 -4.24 -5.22
C HIS A 17 -3.82 -3.41 -6.34
N VAL A 18 -4.60 -2.48 -6.89
CA VAL A 18 -4.16 -1.55 -7.95
C VAL A 18 -4.72 -0.17 -7.61
N ALA A 19 -3.86 0.84 -7.64
CA ALA A 19 -4.24 2.23 -7.46
C ALA A 19 -4.18 2.98 -8.80
N LYS A 20 -5.14 3.89 -8.99
CA LYS A 20 -5.17 4.81 -10.13
C LYS A 20 -5.56 6.20 -9.65
N ASN A 21 -4.82 7.22 -10.08
CA ASN A 21 -5.26 8.60 -9.93
C ASN A 21 -6.43 8.88 -10.89
N VAL A 22 -7.59 9.22 -10.33
CA VAL A 22 -8.82 9.52 -11.08
C VAL A 22 -9.09 11.03 -11.21
N GLY A 23 -8.26 11.88 -10.57
CA GLY A 23 -8.35 13.33 -10.65
C GLY A 23 -7.52 13.93 -11.79
N ALA A 24 -7.68 15.23 -12.02
CA ALA A 24 -6.90 15.98 -13.01
C ALA A 24 -5.53 16.43 -12.46
N ASP A 25 -5.42 16.60 -11.14
CA ASP A 25 -4.20 17.04 -10.46
C ASP A 25 -3.33 15.86 -9.99
N LYS A 26 -2.11 16.16 -9.54
CA LYS A 26 -1.21 15.17 -8.95
C LYS A 26 -1.77 14.64 -7.61
N GLY A 27 -2.24 13.38 -7.61
CA GLY A 27 -2.46 12.62 -6.38
C GLY A 27 -1.14 12.16 -5.77
N SER A 28 -0.99 12.28 -4.45
CA SER A 28 0.15 11.75 -3.70
C SER A 28 -0.37 10.86 -2.56
N GLU A 29 0.20 9.67 -2.42
CA GLU A 29 -0.17 8.67 -1.41
C GLU A 29 1.07 8.26 -0.62
N LEU A 30 0.91 8.06 0.70
CA LEU A 30 1.94 7.49 1.58
C LEU A 30 1.57 6.05 1.91
N ALA A 31 2.34 5.10 1.38
CA ALA A 31 2.20 3.69 1.72
C ALA A 31 3.25 3.30 2.77
N THR A 32 2.81 2.58 3.79
CA THR A 32 3.68 1.95 4.78
C THR A 32 3.38 0.45 4.85
N TYR A 33 4.41 -0.34 5.15
CA TYR A 33 4.27 -1.78 5.32
C TYR A 33 4.34 -2.13 6.80
N ILE A 34 3.42 -3.00 7.25
CA ILE A 34 3.51 -3.62 8.57
C ILE A 34 4.32 -4.89 8.42
N VAL A 35 5.43 -4.99 9.14
CA VAL A 35 6.37 -6.11 9.07
C VAL A 35 6.48 -6.77 10.44
N LYS A 36 6.68 -8.09 10.46
CA LYS A 36 6.81 -8.84 11.70
C LYS A 36 8.17 -8.56 12.34
N LYS A 37 8.17 -8.26 13.64
CA LYS A 37 9.39 -8.01 14.40
C LYS A 37 10.18 -9.32 14.54
N GLY A 38 11.48 -9.27 14.24
CA GLY A 38 12.38 -10.43 14.39
C GLY A 38 12.34 -11.41 13.22
N GLU A 39 11.56 -11.15 12.18
CA GLU A 39 11.51 -11.96 10.96
C GLU A 39 12.20 -11.25 9.78
N PRO A 40 12.78 -12.00 8.83
CA PRO A 40 13.30 -11.42 7.59
C PRO A 40 12.19 -10.75 6.77
N LEU A 41 12.49 -9.56 6.22
CA LEU A 41 11.56 -8.82 5.35
C LEU A 41 11.31 -9.53 4.01
N LEU A 42 12.33 -10.18 3.48
CA LEU A 42 12.30 -10.85 2.18
C LEU A 42 13.30 -12.00 2.19
N ILE A 43 12.89 -13.16 1.66
CA ILE A 43 13.79 -14.27 1.36
C ILE A 43 13.77 -14.45 -0.16
N LEU A 44 14.83 -13.99 -0.82
CA LEU A 44 15.05 -14.24 -2.24
C LEU A 44 15.46 -15.70 -2.40
N LYS A 45 14.63 -16.51 -3.05
CA LYS A 45 14.99 -17.86 -3.46
C LYS A 45 15.57 -17.81 -4.88
N PRO A 46 16.59 -18.64 -5.20
CA PRO A 46 17.15 -18.74 -6.54
C PRO A 46 16.09 -19.00 -7.61
#